data_AF-A0A1Y6GD20-F1
#
_entry.id   AF-A0A1Y6GD20-F1
#
_cell.length_a   1.000
_cell.length_b   1.000
_cell.length_c   1.000
_cell.angle_alpha   90.00
_cell.angle_beta   90.00
_cell.angle_gamma   90.00
#
_symmetry.space_group_name_H-M   'P 1'
#
loop_
_entity.id
_entity.type
_entity.pdbx_description
1 polymer ?
#
loop_
_entity_poly.entity_id
_entity_poly.type
_entity_poly.pdbx_seq_one_letter_code
_entity_poly.pdbx_strand_id
1 'polypeptide(L)' 'MKADAVFEGGGARRIAFIGAIQTMEEEKVEWKILAGISAGAVIAALLVSGYKSYEIGRKLDH' A
#
# COMPACT_ATOMS: atom_id res chain seq x y z
N MET A 1 8.07 -10.89 9.08
CA MET A 1 6.82 -11.06 9.87
C MET A 1 5.65 -11.16 8.89
N LYS A 2 4.57 -11.90 9.17
CA LYS A 2 3.39 -11.93 8.27
C LYS A 2 2.29 -11.01 8.79
N ALA A 3 1.70 -10.23 7.90
CA ALA A 3 0.63 -9.29 8.25
C ALA A 3 -0.47 -9.23 7.20
N ASP A 4 -1.67 -8.88 7.65
CA ASP A 4 -2.81 -8.52 6.81
C ASP A 4 -2.98 -7.00 6.85
N ALA A 5 -3.37 -6.37 5.72
CA ALA A 5 -3.62 -4.93 5.66
C ALA A 5 -4.94 -4.59 4.95
N VAL A 6 -5.64 -3.60 5.51
CA VAL A 6 -6.90 -3.07 4.97
C VAL A 6 -6.72 -1.57 4.73
N PHE A 7 -6.84 -1.14 3.48
CA PHE A 7 -6.70 0.26 3.08
C PHE A 7 -8.06 0.90 2.87
N GLU A 8 -8.43 1.81 3.76
CA GLU A 8 -9.65 2.60 3.60
C GLU A 8 -9.57 3.57 2.41
N GLY A 9 -10.74 3.98 1.92
CA GLY A 9 -10.83 5.01 0.87
C GLY A 9 -10.55 6.41 1.44
N GLY A 10 -9.97 7.29 0.62
CA GLY A 10 -9.73 8.68 0.97
C GLY A 10 -8.61 9.29 0.12
N GLY A 11 -8.96 10.18 -0.80
CA GLY A 11 -8.03 10.67 -1.85
C GLY A 11 -6.75 11.33 -1.32
N ALA A 12 -6.86 12.15 -0.25
CA ALA A 12 -5.71 12.87 0.31
C ALA A 12 -4.83 12.02 1.24
N ARG A 13 -5.29 10.83 1.68
CA ARG A 13 -4.56 9.97 2.63
C ARG A 13 -3.55 9.02 1.96
N ARG A 14 -3.44 9.05 0.62
CA ARG A 14 -2.57 8.14 -0.15
C ARG A 14 -1.09 8.25 0.22
N ILE A 15 -0.60 9.45 0.51
CA ILE A 15 0.78 9.68 0.95
C ILE A 15 1.07 8.99 2.29
N ALA A 16 0.10 9.01 3.22
CA ALA A 16 0.25 8.33 4.50
C ALA A 16 0.35 6.81 4.34
N PHE A 17 -0.42 6.21 3.42
CA PHE A 17 -0.30 4.80 3.10
C PHE A 17 1.07 4.44 2.52
N ILE A 18 1.62 5.27 1.63
CA ILE A 18 2.96 5.01 1.04
C ILE A 18 4.03 4.97 2.13
N GLY A 19 4.03 5.93 3.07
CA GLY A 19 4.95 5.93 4.19
C GLY A 19 4.80 4.70 5.09
N ALA A 20 3.57 4.32 5.43
CA ALA A 20 3.31 3.11 6.21
C ALA A 20 3.79 1.84 5.51
N ILE A 21 3.56 1.71 4.20
CA ILE A 21 4.04 0.58 3.40
C ILE A 21 5.56 0.55 3.40
N GLN A 22 6.23 1.69 3.22
CA GLN A 22 7.69 1.75 3.22
C GLN A 22 8.27 1.23 4.55
N THR A 23 7.73 1.66 5.69
CA THR A 23 8.17 1.13 7.00
C THR A 23 7.95 -0.37 7.10
N MET A 24 6.83 -0.88 6.61
CA MET A 24 6.55 -2.33 6.63
C MET A 24 7.50 -3.12 5.72
N GLU A 25 7.91 -2.54 4.59
CA GLU A 25 8.93 -3.13 3.72
C GLU A 25 10.31 -3.19 4.39
N GLU A 26 10.72 -2.11 5.08
CA GLU A 26 11.98 -2.02 5.83
C GLU A 26 12.03 -3.07 6.97
N GLU A 27 10.89 -3.29 7.63
CA GLU A 27 10.70 -4.33 8.66
C GLU A 27 10.53 -5.75 8.08
N LYS A 28 10.70 -5.92 6.77
CA LYS A 28 10.57 -7.21 6.06
C LYS A 28 9.24 -7.90 6.37
N VAL A 29 8.16 -7.13 6.34
CA VAL A 29 6.80 -7.65 6.43
C VAL A 29 6.43 -8.33 5.11
N GLU A 30 5.87 -9.52 5.23
CA GLU A 30 5.25 -10.27 4.15
C GLU A 30 3.74 -10.14 4.24
N TRP A 31 3.14 -9.59 3.19
CA TRP A 31 1.69 -9.43 3.10
C TRP A 31 1.02 -10.78 2.85
N LYS A 32 0.02 -11.13 3.68
CA LYS A 32 -0.76 -12.36 3.52
C LYS A 32 -2.13 -12.07 2.91
N ILE A 33 -2.88 -11.11 3.47
CA ILE A 33 -4.15 -10.63 2.92
C ILE A 33 -4.09 -9.12 2.77
N LEU A 34 -4.47 -8.64 1.59
CA LEU A 34 -4.58 -7.23 1.28
C LEU A 34 -6.01 -6.93 0.81
N ALA A 35 -6.62 -5.90 1.38
CA ALA A 35 -7.95 -5.44 0.99
C ALA A 35 -7.97 -3.91 0.93
N GLY A 36 -8.88 -3.34 0.13
CA GLY A 36 -9.10 -1.91 0.15
C GLY A 36 -10.34 -1.46 -0.62
N ILE A 37 -10.74 -0.22 -0.39
CA ILE A 37 -11.93 0.40 -1.01
C ILE A 37 -11.51 1.67 -1.76
N SER A 38 -12.03 1.88 -2.98
CA SER A 38 -11.73 3.05 -3.81
C SER A 38 -10.22 3.26 -3.99
N ALA A 39 -9.65 4.40 -3.57
CA ALA A 39 -8.21 4.65 -3.61
C ALA A 39 -7.37 3.57 -2.87
N GLY A 40 -7.90 3.01 -1.78
CA GLY A 40 -7.23 1.92 -1.06
C GLY A 40 -7.23 0.60 -1.84
N ALA A 41 -8.24 0.35 -2.67
CA ALA A 41 -8.28 -0.84 -3.54
C ALA A 41 -7.16 -0.82 -4.58
N VAL A 42 -6.85 0.37 -5.13
CA VAL A 42 -5.73 0.55 -6.06
C VAL A 42 -4.40 0.24 -5.39
N ILE A 43 -4.17 0.75 -4.16
CA ILE A 43 -2.95 0.46 -3.40
C ILE A 43 -2.83 -1.03 -3.11
N ALA A 44 -3.90 -1.68 -2.63
CA ALA A 44 -3.93 -3.11 -2.36
C ALA A 44 -3.58 -3.93 -3.62
N ALA A 45 -4.18 -3.59 -4.78
CA ALA A 45 -3.92 -4.28 -6.04
C ALA A 45 -2.47 -4.12 -6.52
N LEU A 46 -1.88 -2.93 -6.38
CA LEU A 46 -0.48 -2.69 -6.74
C LEU A 46 0.47 -3.49 -5.83
N LEU A 47 0.24 -3.51 -4.52
CA LEU A 47 1.05 -4.31 -3.59
C LEU A 47 0.98 -5.81 -3.89
N VAL A 48 -0.22 -6.35 -4.15
CA VAL A 48 -0.37 -7.75 -4.57
C VAL A 48 0.38 -8.03 -5.88
N SER A 49 0.44 -7.05 -6.78
CA SER A 49 1.17 -7.15 -8.05
C SER A 49 2.70 -7.03 -7.89
N GLY A 50 3.21 -6.90 -6.66
CA GLY A 50 4.63 -6.85 -6.35
C GLY A 50 5.26 -5.46 -6.42
N TYR A 51 4.46 -4.40 -6.58
CA TYR A 51 4.96 -3.04 -6.56
C TYR A 51 5.47 -2.67 -5.17
N LYS A 52 6.57 -1.91 -5.15
CA LYS A 52 7.14 -1.34 -3.93
C LYS A 52 6.55 0.02 -3.59
N SER A 53 6.63 0.41 -2.33
CA SER A 53 6.15 1.71 -1.82
C SER A 53 6.53 2.90 -2.72
N TYR A 54 7.80 3.00 -3.12
CA TYR A 54 8.31 4.07 -3.98
C TYR A 54 7.74 4.06 -5.42
N GLU A 55 7.38 2.89 -5.95
CA GLU A 55 6.76 2.76 -7.27
C GLU A 55 5.29 3.15 -7.23
N ILE A 56 4.61 2.81 -6.14
CA ILE A 56 3.22 3.20 -5.88
C ILE A 56 3.14 4.73 -5.76
N GLY A 57 4.04 5.35 -4.99
CA GLY A 57 4.09 6.82 -4.87
C GLY A 57 4.26 7.52 -6.22
N ARG A 58 5.25 7.10 -7.02
CA ARG A 58 5.46 7.66 -8.36
C ARG A 58 4.26 7.52 -9.28
N LYS A 59 3.48 6.44 -9.18
CA LYS A 59 2.27 6.25 -10.00
C LYS A 59 1.10 7.13 -9.56
N LEU A 60 1.05 7.56 -8.30
CA LEU A 60 -0.08 8.30 -7.73
C LEU A 60 0.10 9.83 -7.74
N ASP A 61 1.32 10.31 -7.95
CA ASP A 61 1.66 11.75 -8.05
C ASP A 61 1.40 12.35 -9.45
N HIS A 62 0.80 11.58 -10.37
CA HIS A 62 0.43 12.00 -11.73
C HIS A 62 -1.06 12.33 -11.86
#